data_AF-A0A3N0AI15-F1
#
_entry.id   AF-A0A3N0AI15-F1
#
_cell.length_a   1.000
_cell.length_b   1.000
_cell.length_c   1.000
_cell.angle_alpha   90.00
_cell.angle_beta   90.00
_cell.angle_gamma   90.00
#
_symmetry.space_group_name_H-M   'P 1'
#
loop_
_entity.id
_entity.type
_entity.pdbx_description
1 polymer ?
#
loop_
_entity_poly.entity_id
_entity_poly.type
_entity_poly.pdbx_seq_one_letter_code
_entity_poly.pdbx_strand_id
1 'polypeptide(L)'
;MFAPYAYPNIRHLSQLDRAECISCEKEPWDMRASGISVQEADPFGVMLAMQQGFAARRIPFFCDDAPSALTNLGLSRGGMLTNAAALLFHRFEDALILCRAYDSPRCDVLIEGADCSGSFSTALEEARAFLERHAPRALAIQRENAHEKESCIACALGEALVNALAHRDYEIAEPVRAVVSPGCVRISSPGPYLFDVYVPSPRKEGAAETLRDRPAAGAMPTRNALLVQALYRFGGVDARGSGMPLIVSTCSYCGLRVSWSNENGHAVIAFEPADE
;
A
#
# COMPACT_ATOMS: atom_id res chain seq x y z
N MET A 1 46.62 -53.59 12.51
CA MET A 1 45.62 -54.26 11.66
C MET A 1 44.29 -53.61 11.96
N PHE A 2 44.00 -52.50 11.27
CA PHE A 2 42.80 -51.68 11.46
C PHE A 2 41.94 -51.80 10.20
N ALA A 3 40.67 -52.18 10.37
CA ALA A 3 39.71 -52.36 9.29
C ALA A 3 39.27 -50.99 8.73
N PRO A 4 39.22 -50.79 7.40
CA PRO A 4 38.70 -49.56 6.81
C PRO A 4 37.17 -49.60 6.72
N TYR A 5 36.54 -48.51 7.17
CA TYR A 5 35.12 -48.22 7.03
C TYR A 5 34.73 -48.12 5.54
N ALA A 6 33.74 -48.89 5.12
CA ALA A 6 33.12 -48.80 3.80
C ALA A 6 32.01 -47.73 3.82
N TYR A 7 32.07 -46.77 2.89
CA TYR A 7 30.99 -45.83 2.59
C TYR A 7 29.83 -46.57 1.90
N PRO A 8 28.55 -46.36 2.28
CA PRO A 8 27.43 -46.84 1.50
C PRO A 8 27.18 -45.93 0.29
N ASN A 9 27.09 -46.59 -0.87
CA ASN A 9 26.60 -46.15 -2.18
C ASN A 9 25.88 -44.79 -2.24
N ILE A 10 26.50 -43.84 -2.94
CA ILE A 10 25.80 -42.67 -3.51
C ILE A 10 24.82 -43.22 -4.56
N ARG A 11 23.53 -43.24 -4.21
CA ARG A 11 22.48 -43.38 -5.23
C ARG A 11 22.51 -42.13 -6.09
N HIS A 12 22.82 -42.28 -7.37
CA HIS A 12 22.54 -41.25 -8.36
C HIS A 12 21.04 -41.00 -8.37
N LEU A 13 20.62 -39.85 -7.85
CA LEU A 13 19.25 -39.36 -7.97
C LEU A 13 18.91 -39.24 -9.45
N SER A 14 17.80 -39.87 -9.84
CA SER A 14 17.30 -39.82 -11.21
C SER A 14 16.82 -38.40 -11.51
N GLN A 15 16.80 -37.99 -12.78
CA GLN A 15 16.33 -36.66 -13.18
C GLN A 15 14.85 -36.38 -12.80
N LEU A 16 14.11 -37.38 -12.31
CA LEU A 16 12.76 -37.24 -11.78
C LEU A 16 12.73 -36.82 -10.30
N ASP A 17 13.80 -37.09 -9.53
CA ASP A 17 13.88 -36.73 -8.11
C ASP A 17 14.34 -35.27 -7.89
N ARG A 18 14.71 -34.55 -8.97
CA ARG A 18 15.01 -33.11 -8.95
C ARG A 18 13.79 -32.22 -9.19
N ALA A 19 12.62 -32.81 -9.49
CA ALA A 19 11.37 -32.08 -9.73
C ALA A 19 10.47 -31.94 -8.48
N GLU A 20 10.86 -32.50 -7.34
CA GLU A 20 10.15 -32.36 -6.07
C GLU A 20 10.89 -31.47 -5.05
N CYS A 21 11.48 -30.39 -5.56
CA CYS A 21 11.62 -29.16 -4.77
C CYS A 21 10.65 -28.13 -5.33
N ILE A 22 9.36 -28.47 -5.31
CA ILE A 22 8.31 -27.46 -5.29
C ILE A 22 8.55 -26.73 -3.98
N SER A 23 9.19 -25.56 -4.04
CA SER A 23 9.18 -24.62 -2.92
C SER A 23 7.74 -24.53 -2.44
N CYS A 24 7.51 -24.83 -1.16
CA CYS A 24 6.26 -24.49 -0.52
C CYS A 24 6.15 -22.96 -0.59
N GLU A 25 5.60 -22.44 -1.69
CA GLU A 25 5.21 -21.05 -1.80
C GLU A 25 4.12 -20.87 -0.75
N LYS A 26 4.53 -20.37 0.42
CA LYS A 26 3.63 -20.00 1.50
C LYS A 26 2.56 -19.09 0.87
N GLU A 27 1.30 -19.49 0.97
CA GLU A 27 0.16 -18.74 0.43
C GLU A 27 0.31 -17.25 0.75
N PRO A 28 0.08 -16.31 -0.21
CA PRO A 28 0.20 -14.88 0.03
C PRO A 28 -0.62 -14.45 1.26
N TRP A 29 -0.06 -13.57 2.09
CA TRP A 29 -0.66 -13.21 3.38
C TRP A 29 -2.11 -12.77 3.25
N ASP A 30 -2.43 -11.97 2.24
CA ASP A 30 -3.73 -11.35 2.03
C ASP A 30 -4.84 -12.34 1.62
N MET A 31 -4.46 -13.51 1.09
CA MET A 31 -5.38 -14.60 0.70
C MET A 31 -5.67 -15.59 1.83
N ARG A 32 -4.85 -15.59 2.90
CA ARG A 32 -5.02 -16.51 4.03
C ARG A 32 -6.30 -16.18 4.79
N ALA A 33 -6.91 -17.20 5.41
CA ALA A 33 -8.00 -16.99 6.34
C ALA A 33 -7.51 -16.19 7.56
N SER A 34 -8.24 -15.13 7.90
CA SER A 34 -7.93 -14.26 9.05
C SER A 34 -8.30 -14.88 10.40
N GLY A 35 -9.16 -15.89 10.39
CA GLY A 35 -9.81 -16.43 11.59
C GLY A 35 -11.04 -15.64 12.05
N ILE A 36 -11.34 -14.51 11.39
CA ILE A 36 -12.53 -13.69 11.64
C ILE A 36 -13.68 -14.22 10.79
N SER A 37 -14.86 -14.36 11.39
CA SER A 37 -16.03 -14.85 10.67
C SER A 37 -16.47 -13.84 9.60
N VAL A 38 -16.97 -14.32 8.46
CA VAL A 38 -17.60 -13.47 7.44
C VAL A 38 -18.81 -12.70 7.99
N GLN A 39 -19.43 -13.18 9.07
CA GLN A 39 -20.52 -12.48 9.74
C GLN A 39 -20.06 -11.26 10.56
N GLU A 40 -18.77 -11.13 10.84
CA GLU A 40 -18.18 -10.01 11.59
C GLU A 40 -17.67 -8.87 10.69
N ALA A 41 -17.82 -9.01 9.37
CA ALA A 41 -17.57 -7.92 8.43
C ALA A 41 -18.63 -6.82 8.61
N ASP A 42 -18.23 -5.57 8.43
CA ASP A 42 -19.14 -4.42 8.31
C ASP A 42 -19.98 -4.58 7.04
N PRO A 43 -21.28 -4.94 7.16
CA PRO A 43 -22.12 -5.17 5.99
C PRO A 43 -22.36 -3.88 5.21
N PHE A 44 -22.39 -2.72 5.87
CA PHE A 44 -22.59 -1.46 5.17
C PHE A 44 -21.39 -1.10 4.29
N GLY A 45 -20.17 -1.21 4.84
CA GLY A 45 -18.93 -0.99 4.11
C GLY A 45 -18.79 -1.90 2.89
N VAL A 46 -19.12 -3.20 3.04
CA VAL A 46 -19.10 -4.17 1.91
C VAL A 46 -20.08 -3.75 0.82
N MET A 47 -21.32 -3.43 1.18
CA MET A 47 -22.35 -3.10 0.20
C MET A 47 -22.10 -1.76 -0.50
N LEU A 48 -21.56 -0.78 0.22
CA LEU A 48 -21.11 0.49 -0.38
C LEU A 48 -19.98 0.25 -1.39
N ALA A 49 -18.99 -0.55 -1.03
CA ALA A 49 -17.87 -0.89 -1.90
C ALA A 49 -18.33 -1.65 -3.16
N MET A 50 -19.30 -2.56 -3.02
CA MET A 50 -19.96 -3.24 -4.13
C MET A 50 -20.69 -2.26 -5.06
N GLN A 51 -21.47 -1.33 -4.50
CA GLN A 51 -22.18 -0.33 -5.28
C GLN A 51 -21.22 0.57 -6.07
N GLN A 52 -20.12 1.01 -5.44
CA GLN A 52 -19.08 1.82 -6.08
C GLN A 52 -18.41 1.04 -7.22
N GLY A 53 -18.02 -0.21 -6.99
CA GLY A 53 -17.38 -1.05 -7.99
C GLY A 53 -18.29 -1.40 -9.16
N PHE A 54 -19.58 -1.61 -8.92
CA PHE A 54 -20.58 -1.82 -9.96
C PHE A 54 -20.80 -0.55 -10.80
N ALA A 55 -20.98 0.61 -10.14
CA ALA A 55 -21.15 1.90 -10.83
C ALA A 55 -19.93 2.25 -11.69
N ALA A 56 -18.72 1.92 -11.22
CA ALA A 56 -17.47 2.11 -11.95
C ALA A 56 -17.20 1.02 -13.02
N ARG A 57 -18.11 0.04 -13.20
CA ARG A 57 -17.96 -1.11 -14.10
C ARG A 57 -16.72 -1.97 -13.84
N ARG A 58 -16.23 -1.99 -12.59
CA ARG A 58 -15.09 -2.79 -12.14
C ARG A 58 -15.51 -4.12 -11.52
N ILE A 59 -16.77 -4.21 -11.09
CA ILE A 59 -17.42 -5.44 -10.61
C ILE A 59 -18.54 -5.78 -11.60
N PRO A 60 -18.47 -6.92 -12.31
CA PRO A 60 -19.40 -7.24 -13.40
C PRO A 60 -20.70 -7.90 -12.93
N PHE A 61 -20.94 -7.98 -11.63
CA PHE A 61 -22.09 -8.63 -11.03
C PHE A 61 -22.69 -7.79 -9.92
N PHE A 62 -23.97 -8.03 -9.66
CA PHE A 62 -24.69 -7.47 -8.52
C PHE A 62 -24.83 -8.55 -7.43
N CYS A 63 -24.82 -8.11 -6.19
CA CYS A 63 -25.09 -8.94 -5.02
C CYS A 63 -25.79 -8.04 -4.01
N ASP A 64 -26.82 -8.55 -3.34
CA ASP A 64 -27.63 -7.85 -2.34
C ASP A 64 -27.26 -8.24 -0.90
N ASP A 65 -26.35 -9.19 -0.72
CA ASP A 65 -25.87 -9.64 0.59
C ASP A 65 -24.33 -9.61 0.70
N ALA A 66 -23.85 -9.12 1.85
CA ALA A 66 -22.42 -8.96 2.09
C ALA A 66 -21.63 -10.29 2.08
N PRO A 67 -22.10 -11.40 2.71
CA PRO A 67 -21.36 -12.66 2.70
C PRO A 67 -21.16 -13.27 1.30
N SER A 68 -22.18 -13.25 0.45
CA SER A 68 -22.04 -13.74 -0.93
C SER A 68 -21.20 -12.80 -1.78
N ALA A 69 -21.29 -11.48 -1.56
CA ALA A 69 -20.42 -10.51 -2.23
C ALA A 69 -18.93 -10.80 -1.91
N LEU A 70 -18.61 -10.98 -0.63
CA LEU A 70 -17.26 -11.34 -0.18
C LEU A 70 -16.80 -12.67 -0.78
N THR A 71 -17.66 -13.68 -0.80
CA THR A 71 -17.36 -14.98 -1.39
C THR A 71 -17.09 -14.88 -2.90
N ASN A 72 -17.95 -14.19 -3.65
CA ASN A 72 -17.84 -14.02 -5.09
C ASN A 72 -16.60 -13.20 -5.51
N LEU A 73 -16.11 -12.32 -4.63
CA LEU A 73 -14.89 -11.55 -4.82
C LEU A 73 -13.61 -12.29 -4.40
N GLY A 74 -13.72 -13.48 -3.81
CA GLY A 74 -12.59 -14.22 -3.23
C GLY A 74 -12.08 -13.64 -1.90
N LEU A 75 -12.90 -12.84 -1.22
CA LEU A 75 -12.63 -12.17 0.05
C LEU A 75 -13.13 -12.97 1.26
N SER A 76 -13.60 -14.19 1.05
CA SER A 76 -13.89 -15.15 2.12
C SER A 76 -13.46 -16.56 1.72
N ARG A 77 -13.18 -17.41 2.72
CA ARG A 77 -12.85 -18.83 2.54
C ARG A 77 -13.34 -19.62 3.74
N GLY A 78 -14.13 -20.68 3.48
CA GLY A 78 -14.62 -21.56 4.54
C GLY A 78 -15.43 -20.85 5.62
N GLY A 79 -16.19 -19.80 5.25
CA GLY A 79 -16.97 -18.99 6.19
C GLY A 79 -16.17 -17.92 6.95
N MET A 80 -14.86 -17.82 6.72
CA MET A 80 -13.99 -16.81 7.33
C MET A 80 -13.61 -15.74 6.31
N LEU A 81 -13.34 -14.52 6.77
CA LEU A 81 -12.73 -13.48 5.95
C LEU A 81 -11.29 -13.85 5.57
N THR A 82 -10.87 -13.50 4.36
CA THR A 82 -9.43 -13.43 4.07
C THR A 82 -8.80 -12.26 4.84
N ASN A 83 -7.49 -12.26 5.01
CA ASN A 83 -6.78 -11.13 5.61
C ASN A 83 -7.03 -9.81 4.87
N ALA A 84 -7.10 -9.83 3.54
CA ALA A 84 -7.49 -8.65 2.75
C ALA A 84 -8.88 -8.13 3.14
N ALA A 85 -9.84 -9.04 3.27
CA ALA A 85 -11.22 -8.68 3.58
C ALA A 85 -11.39 -8.20 5.02
N ALA A 86 -10.72 -8.86 5.96
CA ALA A 86 -10.67 -8.43 7.34
C ALA A 86 -10.08 -7.02 7.43
N LEU A 87 -8.95 -6.75 6.77
CA LEU A 87 -8.35 -5.42 6.74
C LEU A 87 -9.33 -4.35 6.24
N LEU A 88 -10.05 -4.62 5.15
CA LEU A 88 -10.95 -3.66 4.52
C LEU A 88 -12.27 -3.46 5.27
N PHE A 89 -12.84 -4.53 5.85
CA PHE A 89 -14.23 -4.55 6.33
C PHE A 89 -14.38 -4.97 7.79
N HIS A 90 -13.31 -5.13 8.54
CA HIS A 90 -13.35 -5.35 9.98
C HIS A 90 -12.62 -4.20 10.71
N ARG A 91 -12.96 -3.99 11.98
CA ARG A 91 -12.28 -2.99 12.83
C ARG A 91 -11.18 -3.65 13.64
N PHE A 92 -10.00 -3.03 13.66
CA PHE A 92 -8.88 -3.43 14.50
C PHE A 92 -8.64 -2.39 15.59
N GLU A 93 -8.22 -2.85 16.77
CA GLU A 93 -7.83 -1.96 17.88
C GLU A 93 -6.40 -1.41 17.68
N ASP A 94 -5.52 -2.21 17.07
CA ASP A 94 -4.16 -1.77 16.75
C ASP A 94 -4.17 -0.70 15.65
N ALA A 95 -3.29 0.29 15.80
CA ALA A 95 -3.13 1.32 14.79
C ALA A 95 -2.62 0.74 13.47
N LEU A 96 -3.27 1.11 12.36
CA LEU A 96 -2.79 0.82 11.01
C LEU A 96 -1.79 1.88 10.54
N ILE A 97 -1.98 3.13 11.00
CA ILE A 97 -1.12 4.28 10.68
C ILE A 97 -0.79 5.04 11.97
N LEU A 98 0.48 5.36 12.19
CA LEU A 98 0.93 6.29 13.22
C LEU A 98 1.34 7.61 12.57
N CYS A 99 0.63 8.68 12.94
CA CYS A 99 0.89 10.03 12.50
C CYS A 99 1.63 10.81 13.58
N ARG A 100 2.71 11.49 13.25
CA ARG A 100 3.50 12.29 14.20
C ARG A 100 3.95 13.60 13.55
N ALA A 101 3.70 14.72 14.21
CA ALA A 101 4.14 16.04 13.79
C ALA A 101 5.16 16.60 14.79
N TYR A 102 6.30 17.09 14.29
CA TYR A 102 7.41 17.57 15.10
C TYR A 102 7.71 19.04 14.84
N ASP A 103 8.37 19.69 15.80
CA ASP A 103 8.74 21.11 15.75
C ASP A 103 10.00 21.40 14.93
N SER A 104 10.80 20.38 14.68
CA SER A 104 12.14 20.48 14.10
C SER A 104 12.44 19.27 13.20
N PRO A 105 13.33 19.43 12.21
CA PRO A 105 13.74 18.32 11.34
C PRO A 105 14.38 17.14 12.08
N ARG A 106 14.93 17.39 13.27
CA ARG A 106 15.52 16.35 14.13
C ARG A 106 14.47 15.47 14.81
N CYS A 107 13.20 15.89 14.78
CA CYS A 107 12.09 15.20 15.44
C CYS A 107 12.27 15.06 16.96
N ASP A 108 12.85 16.08 17.61
CA ASP A 108 13.17 16.04 19.04
C ASP A 108 11.93 16.30 19.93
N VAL A 109 10.99 17.15 19.49
CA VAL A 109 9.78 17.50 20.24
C VAL A 109 8.53 17.19 19.41
N LEU A 110 7.70 16.30 19.95
CA LEU A 110 6.40 15.95 19.36
C LEU A 110 5.39 17.07 19.64
N ILE A 111 4.83 17.64 18.56
CA ILE A 111 3.74 18.63 18.63
C ILE A 111 2.40 17.92 18.80
N GLU A 112 2.12 16.97 17.91
CA GLU A 112 0.86 16.25 17.85
C GLU A 112 1.10 14.84 17.32
N GLY A 113 0.33 13.88 17.81
CA GLY A 113 0.32 12.51 17.29
C GLY A 113 -1.10 11.98 17.20
N ALA A 114 -1.33 11.11 16.21
CA ALA A 114 -2.56 10.35 16.07
C ALA A 114 -2.23 8.89 15.79
N ASP A 115 -2.97 7.99 16.45
CA ASP A 115 -2.81 6.54 16.34
C ASP A 115 -4.06 6.00 15.61
N CYS A 116 -4.01 6.03 14.28
CA CYS A 116 -5.16 5.80 13.43
C CYS A 116 -5.48 4.30 13.36
N SER A 117 -6.59 3.92 13.99
CA SER A 117 -7.06 2.54 14.18
C SER A 117 -8.49 2.36 13.64
N GLY A 118 -9.08 1.18 13.84
CA GLY A 118 -10.40 0.83 13.31
C GLY A 118 -10.32 0.09 11.98
N SER A 119 -11.20 0.42 11.03
CA SER A 119 -11.16 -0.18 9.69
C SER A 119 -10.12 0.52 8.82
N PHE A 120 -9.76 -0.11 7.69
CA PHE A 120 -8.89 0.49 6.68
C PHE A 120 -9.32 1.91 6.30
N SER A 121 -10.62 2.13 6.04
CA SER A 121 -11.15 3.43 5.64
C SER A 121 -11.04 4.47 6.76
N THR A 122 -11.44 4.11 7.98
CA THR A 122 -11.36 5.02 9.14
C THR A 122 -9.94 5.45 9.41
N ALA A 123 -8.99 4.51 9.47
CA ALA A 123 -7.59 4.83 9.73
C ALA A 123 -6.99 5.72 8.61
N LEU A 124 -7.34 5.44 7.35
CA LEU A 124 -6.89 6.24 6.21
C LEU A 124 -7.46 7.66 6.24
N GLU A 125 -8.75 7.84 6.55
CA GLU A 125 -9.39 9.15 6.64
C GLU A 125 -8.82 9.98 7.79
N GLU A 126 -8.57 9.36 8.94
CA GLU A 126 -7.94 10.03 10.09
C GLU A 126 -6.51 10.48 9.76
N ALA A 127 -5.72 9.63 9.11
CA ALA A 127 -4.38 9.97 8.67
C ALA A 127 -4.36 11.07 7.59
N ARG A 128 -5.33 11.07 6.67
CA ARG A 128 -5.50 12.16 5.68
C ARG A 128 -5.81 13.48 6.36
N ALA A 129 -6.77 13.50 7.28
CA ALA A 129 -7.12 14.69 8.03
C ALA A 129 -5.93 15.22 8.84
N PHE A 130 -5.12 14.33 9.43
CA PHE A 130 -3.87 14.72 10.09
C PHE A 130 -2.90 15.40 9.12
N LEU A 131 -2.63 14.77 7.97
CA LEU A 131 -1.69 15.32 6.98
C LEU A 131 -2.19 16.63 6.38
N GLU A 132 -3.48 16.78 6.11
CA GLU A 132 -4.08 18.03 5.63
C GLU A 132 -3.87 19.19 6.62
N ARG A 133 -3.94 18.93 7.93
CA ARG A 133 -3.69 19.95 8.96
C ARG A 133 -2.22 20.34 9.08
N HIS A 134 -1.28 19.40 8.96
CA HIS A 134 0.11 19.62 9.32
C HIS A 134 1.07 19.81 8.13
N ALA A 135 0.82 19.15 6.99
CA ALA A 135 1.72 19.16 5.84
C ALA A 135 1.92 20.53 5.18
N PRO A 136 0.87 21.36 4.95
CA PRO A 136 1.05 22.65 4.27
C PRO A 136 2.04 23.58 4.98
N ARG A 137 1.99 23.63 6.31
CA ARG A 137 2.92 24.41 7.12
C ARG A 137 4.33 23.83 7.09
N ALA A 138 4.46 22.51 7.17
CA ALA A 138 5.75 21.82 7.15
C ALA A 138 6.48 22.02 5.82
N LEU A 139 5.74 21.98 4.70
CA LEU A 139 6.27 22.10 3.34
C LEU A 139 6.40 23.56 2.85
N ALA A 140 6.19 24.53 3.74
CA ALA A 140 6.32 25.96 3.44
C ALA A 140 5.56 26.40 2.17
N ILE A 141 4.33 25.90 1.99
CA ILE A 141 3.55 26.15 0.79
C ILE A 141 3.31 27.66 0.61
N GLN A 142 3.74 28.17 -0.55
CA GLN A 142 3.65 29.58 -0.88
C GLN A 142 2.19 30.05 -0.95
N ARG A 143 1.97 31.35 -0.68
CA ARG A 143 0.62 31.93 -0.61
C ARG A 143 -0.10 32.01 -1.96
N GLU A 144 0.62 32.04 -3.08
CA GLU A 144 -0.01 32.00 -4.40
C GLU A 144 -0.72 30.66 -4.60
N ASN A 145 -1.99 30.70 -5.02
CA ASN A 145 -2.81 29.50 -5.23
C ASN A 145 -2.76 28.49 -4.06
N ALA A 146 -2.59 28.99 -2.81
CA ALA A 146 -2.34 28.13 -1.64
C ALA A 146 -3.39 27.04 -1.49
N HIS A 147 -4.67 27.37 -1.67
CA HIS A 147 -5.77 26.41 -1.57
C HIS A 147 -5.68 25.28 -2.62
N GLU A 148 -5.28 25.62 -3.85
CA GLU A 148 -5.09 24.64 -4.93
C GLU A 148 -3.87 23.76 -4.65
N LYS A 149 -2.74 24.36 -4.26
CA LYS A 149 -1.52 23.65 -3.88
C LYS A 149 -1.76 22.74 -2.68
N GLU A 150 -2.48 23.18 -1.66
CA GLU A 150 -2.89 22.37 -0.50
C GLU A 150 -3.74 21.18 -0.91
N SER A 151 -4.74 21.38 -1.78
CA SER A 151 -5.60 20.30 -2.29
C SER A 151 -4.80 19.27 -3.10
N CYS A 152 -3.86 19.74 -3.93
CA CYS A 152 -2.95 18.89 -4.68
C CYS A 152 -2.06 18.06 -3.75
N ILE A 153 -1.49 18.67 -2.71
CA ILE A 153 -0.65 17.97 -1.72
C ILE A 153 -1.45 16.93 -0.95
N ALA A 154 -2.66 17.28 -0.50
CA ALA A 154 -3.57 16.34 0.16
C ALA A 154 -3.87 15.13 -0.73
N CYS A 155 -4.07 15.35 -2.03
CA CYS A 155 -4.24 14.29 -3.01
C CYS A 155 -3.00 13.37 -3.10
N ALA A 156 -1.80 13.95 -3.24
CA ALA A 156 -0.56 13.18 -3.36
C ALA A 156 -0.20 12.40 -2.07
N LEU A 157 -0.35 13.02 -0.91
CA LEU A 157 -0.14 12.38 0.39
C LEU A 157 -1.15 11.26 0.63
N GLY A 158 -2.40 11.50 0.25
CA GLY A 158 -3.46 10.51 0.29
C GLY A 158 -3.16 9.27 -0.55
N GLU A 159 -2.72 9.47 -1.79
CA GLU A 159 -2.29 8.38 -2.68
C GLU A 159 -1.09 7.63 -2.09
N ALA A 160 -0.14 8.33 -1.48
CA ALA A 160 1.00 7.70 -0.82
C ALA A 160 0.58 6.87 0.41
N LEU A 161 -0.39 7.30 1.20
CA LEU A 161 -0.95 6.51 2.31
C LEU A 161 -1.64 5.23 1.82
N VAL A 162 -2.44 5.32 0.75
CA VAL A 162 -3.10 4.15 0.16
C VAL A 162 -2.05 3.15 -0.34
N ASN A 163 -1.03 3.63 -1.05
CA ASN A 163 0.06 2.78 -1.55
C ASN A 163 0.85 2.15 -0.39
N ALA A 164 1.13 2.91 0.67
CA ALA A 164 1.81 2.42 1.86
C ALA A 164 1.03 1.27 2.51
N LEU A 165 -0.29 1.40 2.69
CA LEU A 165 -1.14 0.33 3.24
C LEU A 165 -1.31 -0.85 2.27
N ALA A 166 -1.57 -0.59 0.99
CA ALA A 166 -1.84 -1.64 0.01
C ALA A 166 -0.62 -2.56 -0.19
N HIS A 167 0.59 -2.01 -0.10
CA HIS A 167 1.84 -2.74 -0.37
C HIS A 167 2.65 -3.10 0.89
N ARG A 168 2.15 -2.76 2.08
CA ARG A 168 2.75 -3.11 3.38
C ARG A 168 3.03 -4.60 3.48
N ASP A 169 4.18 -4.95 4.05
CA ASP A 169 4.45 -6.30 4.53
C ASP A 169 3.72 -6.53 5.86
N TYR A 170 2.56 -7.16 5.78
CA TYR A 170 1.71 -7.45 6.93
C TYR A 170 2.20 -8.63 7.78
N GLU A 171 3.28 -9.32 7.39
CA GLU A 171 3.97 -10.26 8.29
C GLU A 171 4.79 -9.50 9.35
N ILE A 172 5.05 -8.20 9.15
CA ILE A 172 5.72 -7.32 10.11
C ILE A 172 4.65 -6.56 10.91
N ALA A 173 4.61 -6.81 12.21
CA ALA A 173 3.68 -6.20 13.16
C ALA A 173 4.03 -4.73 13.51
N GLU A 174 4.41 -3.93 12.50
CA GLU A 174 4.64 -2.50 12.62
C GLU A 174 3.63 -1.72 11.76
N PRO A 175 3.10 -0.59 12.23
CA PRO A 175 2.16 0.22 11.45
C PRO A 175 2.88 1.01 10.34
N VAL A 176 2.11 1.50 9.37
CA VAL A 176 2.59 2.58 8.49
C VAL A 176 2.86 3.82 9.36
N ARG A 177 3.91 4.59 9.07
CA ARG A 177 4.20 5.83 9.79
C ARG A 177 4.17 7.02 8.85
N ALA A 178 3.45 8.06 9.22
CA ALA A 178 3.45 9.36 8.56
C ALA A 178 4.06 10.40 9.51
N VAL A 179 5.25 10.88 9.18
CA VAL A 179 6.01 11.84 9.97
C VAL A 179 6.03 13.18 9.27
N VAL A 180 5.60 14.23 9.96
CA VAL A 180 5.61 15.60 9.50
C VAL A 180 6.64 16.37 10.32
N SER A 181 7.58 17.02 9.64
CA SER A 181 8.61 17.86 10.25
C SER A 181 8.90 19.06 9.34
N PRO A 182 9.43 20.18 9.84
CA PRO A 182 9.77 21.31 9.00
C PRO A 182 10.63 20.91 7.79
N GLY A 183 10.17 21.22 6.59
CA GLY A 183 10.83 20.89 5.32
C GLY A 183 10.57 19.48 4.79
N CYS A 184 9.87 18.60 5.51
CA CYS A 184 9.70 17.21 5.07
C CYS A 184 8.42 16.55 5.61
N VAL A 185 7.67 15.90 4.72
CA VAL A 185 6.67 14.89 5.09
C VAL A 185 7.17 13.53 4.62
N ARG A 186 7.24 12.55 5.52
CA ARG A 186 7.77 11.22 5.23
C ARG A 186 6.74 10.15 5.58
N ILE A 187 6.41 9.29 4.60
CA ILE A 187 5.55 8.13 4.81
C ILE A 187 6.41 6.88 4.66
N SER A 188 6.39 6.01 5.67
CA SER A 188 7.16 4.76 5.69
C SER A 188 6.24 3.57 5.94
N SER A 189 6.40 2.52 5.16
CA SER A 189 5.64 1.27 5.25
C SER A 189 6.60 0.10 5.50
N PRO A 190 6.25 -0.84 6.41
CA PRO A 190 7.04 -2.05 6.61
C PRO A 190 7.17 -2.86 5.31
N GLY A 191 8.37 -3.40 5.09
CA GLY A 191 8.72 -4.13 3.89
C GLY A 191 9.30 -3.20 2.81
N PRO A 192 10.48 -3.50 2.25
CA PRO A 192 11.10 -2.65 1.25
C PRO A 192 10.31 -2.70 -0.07
N TYR A 193 10.56 -1.76 -0.98
CA TYR A 193 10.13 -1.89 -2.37
C TYR A 193 10.69 -3.20 -2.97
N LEU A 194 9.85 -3.94 -3.70
CA LEU A 194 10.18 -5.28 -4.23
C LEU A 194 11.17 -5.25 -5.40
N PHE A 195 11.40 -4.09 -6.01
CA PHE A 195 12.33 -3.87 -7.12
C PHE A 195 13.03 -2.52 -6.94
N ASP A 196 14.10 -2.30 -7.68
CA ASP A 196 14.67 -0.96 -7.86
C ASP A 196 13.53 -0.03 -8.29
N VAL A 197 13.22 0.95 -7.45
CA VAL A 197 12.04 1.79 -7.61
C VAL A 197 12.08 2.46 -8.98
N TYR A 198 11.16 2.08 -9.87
CA TYR A 198 10.95 2.84 -11.09
C TYR A 198 10.28 4.15 -10.71
N VAL A 199 11.08 5.20 -10.56
CA VAL A 199 10.58 6.57 -10.37
C VAL A 199 10.22 7.11 -11.76
N PRO A 200 8.93 7.31 -12.07
CA PRO A 200 8.57 7.89 -13.34
C PRO A 200 9.04 9.35 -13.38
N SER A 201 9.70 9.75 -14.47
CA SER A 201 10.05 11.16 -14.70
C SER A 201 8.78 12.03 -14.79
N PRO A 202 8.81 13.29 -14.30
CA PRO A 202 7.70 14.23 -14.48
C PRO A 202 7.37 14.37 -15.96
N ARG A 203 6.09 14.24 -16.32
CA ARG A 203 5.64 14.40 -17.71
C ARG A 203 5.93 15.83 -18.16
N LYS A 204 6.74 16.00 -19.21
CA LYS A 204 6.76 17.26 -19.98
C LYS A 204 5.54 17.26 -20.90
N GLU A 205 4.74 18.33 -20.87
CA GLU A 205 3.65 18.53 -21.84
C GLU A 205 4.22 18.43 -23.27
N GLY A 206 3.63 17.55 -24.09
CA GLY A 206 3.97 17.40 -25.51
C GLY A 206 4.99 16.30 -25.88
N ALA A 207 5.52 15.51 -24.93
CA ALA A 207 6.41 14.38 -25.26
C ALA A 207 5.60 13.14 -25.69
N ALA A 208 5.80 12.66 -26.92
CA ALA A 208 5.20 11.42 -27.41
C ALA A 208 5.74 10.22 -26.63
N GLU A 209 4.84 9.32 -26.20
CA GLU A 209 5.16 8.10 -25.47
C GLU A 209 6.10 7.21 -26.30
N THR A 210 7.32 6.92 -25.84
CA THR A 210 8.06 5.77 -26.38
C THR A 210 7.64 4.53 -25.59
N LEU A 211 7.20 3.51 -26.34
CA LEU A 211 6.76 2.19 -25.83
C LEU A 211 7.81 1.45 -24.97
N ARG A 212 9.03 1.99 -24.80
CA ARG A 212 10.13 1.39 -24.04
C ARG A 212 10.13 1.75 -22.55
N ASP A 213 9.41 2.80 -22.14
CA ASP A 213 9.35 3.25 -20.74
C ASP A 213 8.15 2.67 -19.96
N ARG A 214 7.43 1.73 -20.56
CA ARG A 214 6.35 0.98 -19.89
C ARG A 214 6.90 -0.33 -19.35
N PRO A 215 6.73 -0.65 -18.06
CA PRO A 215 6.66 -2.06 -17.68
C PRO A 215 5.58 -2.69 -18.57
N ALA A 216 5.89 -3.84 -19.18
CA ALA A 216 4.94 -4.60 -19.98
C ALA A 216 3.62 -4.71 -19.21
N ALA A 217 2.48 -4.69 -19.91
CA ALA A 217 1.12 -4.67 -19.37
C ALA A 217 0.82 -5.84 -18.40
N GLY A 218 1.39 -5.75 -17.21
CA GLY A 218 1.33 -6.67 -16.08
C GLY A 218 1.45 -5.80 -14.83
N ALA A 219 0.63 -6.12 -13.83
CA ALA A 219 0.61 -5.37 -12.57
C ALA A 219 2.02 -5.31 -11.97
N MET A 220 2.40 -4.14 -11.44
CA MET A 220 3.60 -4.03 -10.61
C MET A 220 3.54 -5.13 -9.54
N PRO A 221 4.59 -5.95 -9.38
CA PRO A 221 4.48 -7.08 -8.48
C PRO A 221 4.27 -6.57 -7.05
N THR A 222 3.26 -7.12 -6.39
CA THR A 222 2.79 -6.69 -5.07
C THR A 222 2.74 -7.89 -4.13
N ARG A 223 3.00 -7.64 -2.85
CA ARG A 223 2.86 -8.64 -1.79
C ARG A 223 1.39 -9.02 -1.54
N ASN A 224 0.49 -8.08 -1.78
CA ASN A 224 -0.93 -8.19 -1.43
C ASN A 224 -1.80 -8.03 -2.69
N ALA A 225 -1.75 -9.02 -3.58
CA ALA A 225 -2.45 -8.97 -4.86
C ALA A 225 -3.99 -8.96 -4.73
N LEU A 226 -4.54 -9.73 -3.80
CA LEU A 226 -5.98 -9.75 -3.51
C LEU A 226 -6.43 -8.41 -2.90
N LEU A 227 -5.65 -7.84 -1.98
CA LEU A 227 -5.94 -6.52 -1.40
C LEU A 227 -5.94 -5.42 -2.46
N VAL A 228 -4.89 -5.35 -3.29
CA VAL A 228 -4.79 -4.35 -4.37
C VAL A 228 -5.91 -4.54 -5.40
N GLN A 229 -6.25 -5.79 -5.74
CA GLN A 229 -7.37 -6.08 -6.63
C GLN A 229 -8.71 -5.64 -6.04
N ALA A 230 -8.93 -5.86 -4.75
CA ALA A 230 -10.13 -5.42 -4.05
C ALA A 230 -10.23 -3.89 -4.03
N LEU A 231 -9.16 -3.18 -3.64
CA LEU A 231 -9.09 -1.72 -3.69
C LEU A 231 -9.35 -1.20 -5.11
N TYR A 232 -8.82 -1.86 -6.15
CA TYR A 232 -9.11 -1.49 -7.53
C TYR A 232 -10.59 -1.63 -7.85
N ARG A 233 -11.19 -2.79 -7.52
CA ARG A 233 -12.61 -3.05 -7.76
C ARG A 233 -13.51 -2.04 -7.06
N PHE A 234 -13.18 -1.64 -5.83
CA PHE A 234 -13.99 -0.73 -5.03
C PHE A 234 -13.76 0.75 -5.32
N GLY A 235 -12.79 1.11 -6.17
CA GLY A 235 -12.50 2.51 -6.49
C GLY A 235 -11.42 3.16 -5.62
N GLY A 236 -10.80 2.41 -4.70
CA GLY A 236 -9.73 2.89 -3.82
C GLY A 236 -8.36 3.03 -4.49
N VAL A 237 -8.10 2.32 -5.60
CA VAL A 237 -6.92 2.51 -6.47
C VAL A 237 -7.29 2.41 -7.95
N ASP A 238 -6.45 2.93 -8.83
CA ASP A 238 -6.61 2.85 -10.27
C ASP A 238 -5.90 1.63 -10.90
N ALA A 239 -6.47 1.10 -11.98
CA ALA A 239 -5.97 -0.11 -12.66
C ALA A 239 -4.55 0.04 -13.26
N ARG A 240 -4.12 1.28 -13.48
CA ARG A 240 -3.05 1.60 -14.44
C ARG A 240 -1.70 1.88 -13.79
N GLY A 241 -1.54 1.63 -12.49
CA GLY A 241 -0.33 2.06 -11.77
C GLY A 241 -0.14 3.57 -11.85
N SER A 242 -1.23 4.34 -11.95
CA SER A 242 -1.21 5.81 -12.05
C SER A 242 -0.85 6.49 -10.73
N GLY A 243 -0.80 5.76 -9.61
CA GLY A 243 -0.52 6.33 -8.29
C GLY A 243 0.82 7.06 -8.19
N MET A 244 1.93 6.40 -8.57
CA MET A 244 3.25 7.04 -8.56
C MET A 244 3.34 8.20 -9.57
N PRO A 245 2.88 8.06 -10.84
CA PRO A 245 2.78 9.19 -11.76
C PRO A 245 1.94 10.36 -11.25
N LEU A 246 0.81 10.09 -10.57
CA LEU A 246 -0.05 11.10 -9.96
C LEU A 246 0.73 11.87 -8.91
N ILE A 247 1.36 11.17 -7.96
CA ILE A 247 2.20 11.78 -6.92
C ILE A 247 3.27 12.66 -7.55
N VAL A 248 4.03 12.15 -8.53
CA VAL A 248 5.09 12.91 -9.20
C VAL A 248 4.54 14.18 -9.87
N SER A 249 3.47 14.06 -10.66
CA SER A 249 2.91 15.20 -11.39
C SER A 249 2.34 16.26 -10.46
N THR A 250 1.62 15.84 -9.41
CA THR A 250 0.97 16.74 -8.47
C THR A 250 2.00 17.45 -7.59
N CYS A 251 3.02 16.73 -7.11
CA CYS A 251 4.09 17.33 -6.34
C CYS A 251 4.92 18.31 -7.18
N SER A 252 5.26 17.95 -8.43
CA SER A 252 5.97 18.85 -9.33
C SER A 252 5.19 20.14 -9.59
N TYR A 253 3.86 20.07 -9.73
CA TYR A 253 2.99 21.24 -9.88
C TYR A 253 3.02 22.14 -8.63
N CYS A 254 3.10 21.55 -7.44
CA CYS A 254 3.15 22.27 -6.17
C CYS A 254 4.54 22.79 -5.78
N GLY A 255 5.57 22.60 -6.61
CA GLY A 255 6.95 22.97 -6.26
C GLY A 255 7.56 22.05 -5.20
N LEU A 256 7.14 20.79 -5.17
CA LEU A 256 7.68 19.76 -4.28
C LEU A 256 8.51 18.74 -5.06
N ARG A 257 9.59 18.29 -4.44
CA ARG A 257 10.36 17.11 -4.82
C ARG A 257 9.84 15.91 -4.05
N VAL A 258 9.84 14.76 -4.71
CA VAL A 258 9.52 13.48 -4.08
C VAL A 258 10.68 12.53 -4.27
N SER A 259 11.03 11.78 -3.22
CA SER A 259 12.04 10.73 -3.25
C SER A 259 11.48 9.42 -2.70
N TRP A 260 12.03 8.31 -3.17
CA TRP A 260 11.69 6.96 -2.74
C TRP A 260 12.97 6.25 -2.32
N SER A 261 12.96 5.63 -1.15
CA SER A 261 14.11 4.94 -0.59
C SER A 261 13.69 3.68 0.16
N ASN A 262 14.63 2.76 0.34
CA ASN A 262 14.49 1.66 1.28
C ASN A 262 15.37 1.98 2.50
N GLU A 263 14.76 2.14 3.67
CA GLU A 263 15.45 2.50 4.91
C GLU A 263 15.08 1.51 6.01
N ASN A 264 16.07 0.82 6.58
CA ASN A 264 15.87 -0.12 7.70
C ASN A 264 14.72 -1.13 7.46
N GLY A 265 14.64 -1.69 6.24
CA GLY A 265 13.60 -2.65 5.88
C GLY A 265 12.22 -2.04 5.59
N HIS A 266 12.09 -0.72 5.54
CA HIS A 266 10.87 0.00 5.21
C HIS A 266 10.97 0.62 3.82
N ALA A 267 9.86 0.58 3.08
CA ALA A 267 9.64 1.41 1.91
C ALA A 267 9.29 2.83 2.37
N VAL A 268 10.07 3.83 1.95
CA VAL A 268 9.93 5.22 2.38
C VAL A 268 9.69 6.11 1.17
N ILE A 269 8.72 7.00 1.29
CA ILE A 269 8.50 8.13 0.38
C ILE A 269 8.61 9.43 1.18
N ALA A 270 9.39 10.38 0.67
CA ALA A 270 9.57 11.69 1.28
C ALA A 270 9.15 12.80 0.31
N PHE A 271 8.48 13.81 0.86
CA PHE A 271 7.98 15.00 0.18
C PHE A 271 8.70 16.21 0.78
N GLU A 272 9.40 16.96 -0.07
CA GLU A 272 10.24 18.08 0.34
C GLU A 272 10.00 19.26 -0.61
N PRO A 273 10.15 20.52 -0.16
CA PRO A 273 10.20 21.65 -1.07
C PRO A 273 11.28 21.43 -2.14
N ALA A 274 10.97 21.73 -3.40
CA ALA A 274 12.00 21.76 -4.43
C ALA A 274 12.97 22.91 -4.15
N ASP A 275 14.27 22.67 -4.26
CA ASP A 275 15.28 23.74 -4.20
C ASP A 275 15.04 24.72 -5.36
N GLU A 276 15.15 26.03 -5.09
CA GLU A 276 15.14 27.10 -6.11
C GLU A 276 16.32 26.99 -7.09
#